data_AF-T1A4I3-F1
#
_entry.id   AF-T1A4I3-F1
#
_cell.length_a   1.000
_cell.length_b   1.000
_cell.length_c   1.000
_cell.angle_alpha   90.00
_cell.angle_beta   90.00
_cell.angle_gamma   90.00
#
_symmetry.space_group_name_H-M   'P 1'
#
loop_
_entity.id
_entity.type
_entity.pdbx_description
1 polymer ?
#
loop_
_entity_poly.entity_id
_entity_poly.type
_entity_poly.pdbx_seq_one_letter_code
_entity_poly.pdbx_strand_id
1 'polypeptide(L)' 'ALYLETFAAHGNLAALSAEFFAHLGAALPGQVWLALAWRGARMVAMALFLSSSSTLYGRYWGSRENAP' A
#
# COMPACT_ATOMS: atom_id res chain seq x y z
N ALA A 1 -1.29 3.38 -8.39
CA ALA A 1 -2.59 3.10 -9.02
C ALA A 1 -3.64 2.70 -7.98
N LEU A 2 -3.55 1.52 -7.35
CA LEU A 2 -4.51 1.07 -6.32
C LEU A 2 -4.71 2.05 -5.16
N TYR A 3 -3.63 2.59 -4.59
CA TYR A 3 -3.68 3.62 -3.54
C TYR A 3 -4.47 4.88 -3.98
N LEU A 4 -4.18 5.40 -5.18
CA LEU A 4 -4.85 6.59 -5.73
C LEU A 4 -6.34 6.32 -5.97
N GLU A 5 -6.67 5.18 -6.56
CA GLU A 5 -8.04 4.79 -6.88
C GLU A 5 -8.89 4.62 -5.62
N THR A 6 -8.34 4.00 -4.58
CA THR A 6 -9.05 3.86 -3.30
C THR A 6 -9.28 5.20 -2.63
N PHE A 7 -8.29 6.10 -2.63
CA PHE A 7 -8.45 7.43 -2.04
C PHE A 7 -9.47 8.29 -2.81
N ALA A 8 -9.44 8.24 -4.15
CA ALA A 8 -10.44 8.87 -5.00
C ALA A 8 -11.86 8.35 -4.73
N ALA A 9 -12.02 7.03 -4.54
CA ALA A 9 -13.31 6.42 -4.25
C ALA A 9 -13.90 6.81 -2.88
N HIS A 10 -13.05 7.16 -1.90
CA HIS A 10 -13.46 7.52 -0.55
C HIS A 10 -13.40 9.03 -0.27
N GLY A 11 -13.18 9.86 -1.30
CA GLY A 11 -13.12 11.32 -1.18
C GLY A 11 -11.91 11.87 -0.42
N ASN A 12 -10.88 11.05 -0.21
CA ASN A 12 -9.68 11.43 0.51
C ASN A 12 -8.58 11.90 -0.44
N LEU A 13 -7.78 12.88 -0.02
CA LEU A 13 -6.59 13.30 -0.76
C LEU A 13 -5.51 12.20 -0.63
N ALA A 14 -5.07 11.65 -1.76
CA ALA A 14 -3.89 10.81 -1.80
C ALA A 14 -2.64 11.64 -1.51
N ALA A 15 -2.29 11.76 -0.23
CA ALA A 15 -1.22 12.62 0.24
C ALA A 15 0.20 12.10 -0.10
N LEU A 16 0.33 10.81 -0.44
CA LEU A 16 1.64 10.19 -0.67
C LEU A 16 1.94 10.02 -2.15
N SER A 17 3.12 10.47 -2.56
CA SER A 17 3.64 10.33 -3.93
C SER A 17 4.40 9.02 -4.12
N ALA A 18 4.63 8.64 -5.38
CA ALA A 18 5.49 7.49 -5.71
C ALA A 18 6.93 7.68 -5.17
N GLU A 19 7.45 8.90 -5.24
CA GLU A 19 8.77 9.26 -4.72
C GLU A 19 8.86 9.08 -3.20
N PHE A 20 7.80 9.40 -2.46
CA PHE A 20 7.73 9.14 -1.03
C PHE A 20 7.85 7.65 -0.73
N PHE A 21 7.14 6.79 -1.45
CA PHE A 21 7.23 5.33 -1.23
C PHE A 21 8.61 4.78 -1.58
N ALA A 22 9.23 5.27 -2.65
CA ALA A 22 10.60 4.88 -3.01
C ALA A 22 11.61 5.32 -1.93
N HIS A 23 11.50 6.56 -1.45
CA HIS A 23 12.32 7.07 -0.37
C HIS A 23 12.13 6.28 0.92
N LEU A 24 10.89 5.97 1.28
CA LEU A 24 10.55 5.22 2.49
C LEU A 24 11.22 3.83 2.50
N GLY A 25 11.18 3.11 1.38
CA GLY A 25 11.84 1.80 1.25
C GLY A 25 13.37 1.88 1.38
N ALA A 26 13.97 2.96 0.88
CA ALA A 26 15.42 3.19 1.00
C ALA A 26 15.84 3.65 2.40
N ALA A 27 15.04 4.50 3.05
CA ALA A 27 15.34 5.06 4.37
C ALA A 27 15.12 4.05 5.51
N LEU A 28 14.22 3.09 5.33
CA LEU A 28 13.86 2.08 6.34
C LEU A 28 14.00 0.65 5.78
N PRO A 29 15.22 0.23 5.39
CA PRO A 29 15.43 -1.09 4.79
C PRO A 29 15.03 -2.19 5.78
N GLY A 30 14.33 -3.21 5.27
CA GLY A 30 13.84 -4.34 6.07
C GLY A 30 12.68 -4.02 7.03
N GLN A 31 12.20 -2.78 7.05
CA GLN A 31 11.09 -2.35 7.91
C GLN A 31 9.84 -1.91 7.13
N VAL A 32 9.89 -1.97 5.80
CA VAL A 32 8.77 -1.60 4.91
C VAL A 32 8.32 -2.85 4.17
N TRP A 33 7.03 -3.15 4.27
CA TRP A 33 6.46 -4.37 3.70
C TRP A 33 5.28 -4.04 2.79
N LEU A 34 5.21 -4.73 1.64
CA LEU A 34 4.12 -4.66 0.69
C LEU A 34 3.50 -6.04 0.52
N ALA A 35 2.23 -6.17 0.88
CA ALA A 35 1.41 -7.32 0.50
C ALA A 35 0.65 -6.97 -0.78
N LEU A 36 0.75 -7.82 -1.80
CA LEU A 36 0.09 -7.64 -3.08
C LEU A 36 -0.86 -8.82 -3.34
N ALA A 37 -2.09 -8.51 -3.74
CA ALA A 37 -3.07 -9.51 -4.15
C ALA A 37 -3.19 -9.53 -5.67
N TRP A 38 -3.15 -10.73 -6.25
CA TRP A 38 -3.18 -10.94 -7.69
C TRP A 38 -4.32 -11.88 -8.08
N ARG A 39 -4.98 -11.57 -9.19
CA ARG A 39 -5.93 -12.44 -9.89
C ARG A 39 -5.38 -12.70 -11.29
N GLY A 40 -4.76 -13.87 -11.46
CA GLY A 40 -3.93 -14.13 -12.64
C GLY A 40 -2.81 -13.10 -12.74
N ALA A 41 -2.67 -12.45 -13.90
CA ALA A 41 -1.66 -11.41 -14.12
C ALA A 41 -2.07 -10.01 -13.64
N ARG A 42 -3.29 -9.83 -13.11
CA ARG A 42 -3.79 -8.53 -12.68
C ARG A 42 -3.62 -8.37 -11.17
N MET A 43 -2.94 -7.31 -10.75
CA MET A 43 -2.92 -6.88 -9.34
C MET A 43 -4.27 -6.24 -8.99
N VAL A 44 -4.93 -6.75 -7.95
CA VAL A 44 -6.29 -6.37 -7.55
C VAL A 44 -6.34 -5.60 -6.23
N ALA A 45 -5.41 -5.85 -5.32
CA ALA A 45 -5.30 -5.13 -4.05
C ALA A 45 -3.85 -5.06 -3.56
N MET A 46 -3.59 -4.14 -2.63
CA MET A 46 -2.31 -3.98 -1.95
C MET A 46 -2.50 -3.48 -0.52
N ALA A 47 -1.57 -3.82 0.36
CA ALA A 47 -1.42 -3.22 1.68
C ALA A 47 0.05 -2.91 1.98
N LEU A 48 0.31 -1.72 2.53
CA LEU A 48 1.61 -1.25 2.98
C LEU A 48 1.65 -1.29 4.50
N PHE A 49 2.74 -1.86 5.01
CA PHE A 49 3.01 -1.97 6.44
C PHE A 49 4.39 -1.44 6.77
N LEU A 50 4.52 -0.97 8.01
CA LEU A 50 5.80 -0.72 8.66
C LEU A 50 5.99 -1.76 9.76
N SER A 51 7.21 -2.22 10.00
CA SER A 51 7.49 -3.16 11.09
C SER A 51 8.48 -2.60 12.10
N SER A 52 8.25 -2.88 13.37
CA SER A 52 9.27 -2.86 14.41
C SER A 52 9.86 -4.27 14.57
N SER A 53 10.64 -4.49 15.63
CA SER A 53 11.16 -5.83 15.99
C SER A 53 10.08 -6.84 16.36
N SER A 54 8.88 -6.41 16.75
CA SER A 54 7.83 -7.29 17.28
C SER A 54 6.46 -7.09 16.63
N THR A 55 6.25 -6.01 15.89
CA THR A 55 4.91 -5.58 15.50
C THR A 55 4.90 -5.12 14.06
N LEU A 56 3.89 -5.58 13.31
CA LEU A 56 3.57 -5.07 11.98
C LEU A 56 2.42 -4.07 12.09
N TYR A 57 2.61 -2.88 11.52
CA TYR A 57 1.66 -1.79 11.57
C TYR A 57 1.09 -1.51 10.18
N GLY A 58 -0.21 -1.72 10.00
CA GLY A 58 -0.92 -1.32 8.78
C GLY A 58 -0.94 0.20 8.63
N ARG A 59 -0.66 0.70 7.42
CA ARG A 59 -0.65 2.15 7.13
C ARG A 59 -1.55 2.52 5.98
N TYR A 60 -1.33 1.93 4.81
CA TYR A 60 -2.07 2.26 3.62
C TYR A 60 -2.49 1.00 2.90
N TRP A 61 -3.63 1.08 2.23
CA TRP A 61 -4.16 0.00 1.41
C TRP A 61 -4.78 0.57 0.16
N GLY A 62 -5.01 -0.30 -0.81
CA GLY A 62 -5.86 0.03 -1.94
C GLY A 62 -6.39 -1.22 -2.61
N SER A 63 -7.61 -1.17 -3.09
CA SER A 63 -8.25 -2.24 -3.85
C SER A 63 -9.00 -1.68 -5.05
N ARG A 64 -9.05 -2.47 -6.11
CA ARG A 64 -9.91 -2.28 -7.29
C ARG A 64 -11.19 -3.09 -7.24
N GLU A 65 -11.24 -4.09 -6.37
CA GLU A 65 -12.32 -5.06 -6.28
C GLU A 65 -12.80 -5.13 -4.83
N ASN A 66 -14.12 -5.18 -4.65
CA ASN A 66 -14.68 -5.62 -3.38
C ASN A 66 -14.80 -7.14 -3.46
N ALA A 67 -13.97 -7.83 -2.69
CA ALA A 67 -14.09 -9.27 -2.49
C ALA A 67 -14.87 -9.52 -1.18
N PRO A 68 -15.69 -10.58 -1.11
CA PRO A 68 -16.35 -11.00 0.13
C PRO A 68 -15.35 -11.45 1.21
#